data_AF-A0A9J6ZRZ2-F1
#
_entry.id   AF-A0A9J6ZRZ2-F1
#
_cell.length_a   1.000
_cell.length_b   1.000
_cell.length_c   1.000
_cell.angle_alpha   90.00
_cell.angle_beta   90.00
_cell.angle_gamma   90.00
#
_symmetry.space_group_name_H-M   'P 1'
#
loop_
_entity.id
_entity.type
_entity.pdbx_description
1 polymer ?
#
loop_
_entity_poly.entity_id
_entity_poly.type
_entity_poly.pdbx_seq_one_letter_code
_entity_poly.pdbx_strand_id
1 'polypeptide(L)'
;MLSIKSAISDQHEFEVLRNVNNHGVTRVAIIDTNKNVFFRPGNNESFTLIENGLKEVSFGSQPINSKINNGYAVFQGDIFFHPKKELLVYTVIGFPYMAIFRIDPNSGFVLQTEVGEQNPGKIEGEKLVLDGKRLGIRSSALTMDYIVCIQRDYSIDNTDESTVGRDFSMLPKTVFLYDYDGKLKRIIDLGYPVIRIAANPASNELYAVILNEEFQIVKYSL
;
A
#
# COMPACT_ATOMS: atom_id res chain seq x y z
N MET A 1 14.63 -12.27 -7.13
CA MET A 1 13.28 -12.58 -6.59
C MET A 1 13.38 -13.89 -5.83
N LEU A 2 13.16 -13.89 -4.51
CA LEU A 2 13.17 -15.13 -3.72
C LEU A 2 12.02 -16.04 -4.19
N SER A 3 12.32 -17.32 -4.44
CA SER A 3 11.30 -18.33 -4.73
C SER A 3 11.08 -19.17 -3.48
N ILE A 4 9.86 -19.68 -3.28
CA ILE A 4 9.56 -20.61 -2.18
C ILE A 4 10.51 -21.83 -2.22
N LYS A 5 10.87 -22.29 -3.43
CA LYS A 5 11.82 -23.39 -3.61
C LYS A 5 13.20 -23.07 -3.05
N SER A 6 13.70 -21.86 -3.29
CA SER A 6 15.01 -21.46 -2.75
C SER A 6 14.98 -21.21 -1.24
N ALA A 7 13.81 -20.93 -0.66
CA ALA A 7 13.61 -20.77 0.78
C ALA A 7 13.61 -22.09 1.52
N ILE A 8 13.07 -23.11 0.87
CA ILE A 8 13.05 -24.47 1.39
C ILE A 8 14.44 -25.12 1.27
N SER A 9 15.24 -24.72 0.27
CA SER A 9 16.54 -25.33 0.00
C SER A 9 17.74 -24.65 0.67
N ASP A 10 17.53 -23.66 1.56
CA ASP A 10 18.58 -22.81 2.16
C ASP A 10 19.56 -22.19 1.13
N GLN A 11 19.12 -22.05 -0.12
CA GLN A 11 19.93 -21.43 -1.20
C GLN A 11 19.56 -19.96 -1.33
N HIS A 12 19.76 -19.24 -0.23
CA HIS A 12 19.49 -17.82 -0.16
C HIS A 12 20.70 -17.04 0.31
N GLU A 13 21.24 -16.23 -0.59
CA GLU A 13 22.11 -15.14 -0.20
C GLU A 13 21.23 -13.97 0.25
N PHE A 14 21.19 -13.75 1.56
CA PHE A 14 20.64 -12.52 2.12
C PHE A 14 21.67 -11.42 1.99
N GLU A 15 21.43 -10.47 1.11
CA GLU A 15 22.22 -9.25 1.08
C GLU A 15 21.64 -8.27 2.10
N VAL A 16 22.41 -7.99 3.15
CA VAL A 16 22.10 -6.87 4.04
C VAL A 16 22.26 -5.60 3.23
N LEU A 17 21.20 -4.79 3.12
CA LEU A 17 21.29 -3.44 2.57
C LEU A 17 22.20 -2.60 3.47
N ARG A 18 23.50 -2.60 3.17
CA ARG A 18 24.51 -1.86 3.94
C ARG A 18 24.27 -0.36 3.77
N ASN A 19 24.48 0.40 4.84
CA ASN A 19 24.43 1.87 4.88
C ASN A 19 23.04 2.53 4.70
N VAL A 20 21.93 1.81 4.85
CA VAL A 20 20.60 2.43 4.84
C VAL A 20 20.15 2.80 6.26
N ASN A 21 19.81 4.08 6.49
CA ASN A 21 19.14 4.49 7.72
C ASN A 21 17.69 3.97 7.73
N ASN A 22 17.47 2.90 8.49
CA ASN A 22 16.17 2.23 8.59
C ASN A 22 15.21 2.90 9.59
N HIS A 23 15.61 3.99 10.26
CA HIS A 23 14.74 4.68 11.20
C HIS A 23 13.48 5.23 10.51
N GLY A 24 12.32 4.90 11.05
CA GLY A 24 11.01 5.35 10.54
C GLY A 24 10.56 4.70 9.23
N VAL A 25 11.33 3.74 8.68
CA VAL A 25 10.94 3.00 7.48
C VAL A 25 9.86 1.98 7.83
N THR A 26 8.75 1.99 7.10
CA THR A 26 7.65 1.04 7.30
C THR A 26 7.49 0.07 6.14
N ARG A 27 7.92 0.46 4.92
CA ARG A 27 7.86 -0.34 3.70
C ARG A 27 9.01 0.00 2.76
N VAL A 28 9.31 -0.94 1.88
CA VAL A 28 10.27 -0.78 0.78
C VAL A 28 9.65 -1.33 -0.49
N ALA A 29 9.67 -0.55 -1.57
CA ALA A 29 9.37 -1.03 -2.91
C ALA A 29 10.69 -1.25 -3.66
N ILE A 30 10.90 -2.48 -4.12
CA ILE A 30 12.08 -2.87 -4.90
C ILE A 30 11.78 -2.53 -6.37
N ILE A 31 12.60 -1.66 -6.97
CA ILE A 31 12.52 -1.32 -8.40
C ILE A 31 13.38 -2.32 -9.18
N ASP A 32 14.64 -2.45 -8.79
CA ASP A 32 15.61 -3.39 -9.33
C ASP A 32 16.67 -3.75 -8.27
N THR A 33 17.76 -4.42 -8.65
CA THR A 33 18.82 -4.84 -7.73
C THR A 33 19.54 -3.68 -7.03
N ASN A 34 19.56 -2.50 -7.64
CA ASN A 34 20.31 -1.34 -7.15
C ASN A 34 19.42 -0.15 -6.80
N LYS A 35 18.11 -0.21 -7.08
CA LYS A 35 17.16 0.88 -6.88
C LYS A 35 16.00 0.45 -6.00
N ASN A 36 15.80 1.18 -4.91
CA ASN A 36 14.74 0.91 -3.94
C ASN A 36 14.10 2.21 -3.47
N VAL A 37 12.78 2.18 -3.24
CA VAL A 37 12.05 3.28 -2.61
C VAL A 37 11.71 2.91 -1.17
N PHE A 38 12.13 3.74 -0.23
CA PHE A 38 11.87 3.59 1.19
C PHE A 38 10.73 4.50 1.61
N PHE A 39 9.75 3.95 2.32
CA PHE A 39 8.59 4.70 2.80
C PHE A 39 8.72 5.06 4.29
N ARG A 40 8.68 6.36 4.58
CA ARG A 40 8.76 6.97 5.90
C ARG A 40 7.57 7.90 6.13
N PRO A 41 6.43 7.38 6.64
CA PRO A 41 5.19 8.15 6.77
C PRO A 41 5.29 9.37 7.71
N GLY A 42 6.30 9.40 8.59
CA GLY A 42 6.54 10.54 9.50
C GLY A 42 7.27 11.73 8.87
N ASN A 43 7.83 11.57 7.68
CA ASN A 43 8.60 12.62 7.02
C ASN A 43 7.69 13.54 6.19
N ASN A 44 8.13 14.78 5.94
CA ASN A 44 7.42 15.71 5.05
C ASN A 44 7.39 15.18 3.60
N GLU A 45 8.52 14.65 3.16
CA GLU A 45 8.63 13.83 1.95
C GLU A 45 8.63 12.37 2.37
N SER A 46 7.56 11.68 2.03
CA SER A 46 7.24 10.35 2.53
C SER A 46 8.16 9.27 1.95
N PHE A 47 8.78 9.53 0.79
CA PHE A 47 9.58 8.54 0.08
C PHE A 47 11.01 8.99 -0.09
N THR A 48 11.92 8.02 -0.08
CA THR A 48 13.32 8.22 -0.47
C THR A 48 13.71 7.14 -1.46
N LEU A 49 14.06 7.54 -2.68
CA LEU A 49 14.71 6.68 -3.65
C LEU A 49 16.20 6.58 -3.30
N ILE A 50 16.69 5.35 -3.16
CA ILE A 50 18.12 5.05 -3.03
C ILE A 50 18.58 4.32 -4.28
N GLU A 51 19.57 4.87 -4.98
CA GLU A 51 20.22 4.26 -6.14
C GLU A 51 21.69 3.91 -5.81
N ASN A 52 22.08 2.67 -6.10
CA ASN A 52 23.42 2.12 -5.87
C ASN A 52 23.94 2.28 -4.41
N GLY A 53 23.03 2.44 -3.44
CA GLY A 53 23.39 2.68 -2.03
C GLY A 53 24.09 4.01 -1.75
N LEU A 54 24.11 4.94 -2.71
CA LEU A 54 24.90 6.18 -2.63
C LEU A 54 24.07 7.44 -2.91
N LYS A 55 23.15 7.38 -3.87
CA LYS A 55 22.33 8.52 -4.26
C LYS A 55 20.98 8.42 -3.59
N GLU A 56 20.64 9.43 -2.78
CA GLU A 56 19.35 9.54 -2.11
C GLU A 56 18.56 10.73 -2.66
N VAL A 57 17.32 10.50 -3.05
CA VAL A 57 16.39 11.54 -3.50
C VAL A 57 15.07 11.36 -2.77
N SER A 58 14.69 12.36 -1.97
CA SER A 58 13.39 12.38 -1.30
C SER A 58 12.31 12.94 -2.22
N PHE A 59 11.08 12.44 -2.08
CA PHE A 59 9.93 12.88 -2.85
C PHE A 59 8.60 12.49 -2.18
N GLY A 60 7.49 13.01 -2.73
CA GLY A 60 6.12 12.67 -2.35
C GLY A 60 5.67 13.35 -1.06
N SER A 61 4.84 14.38 -1.21
CA SER A 61 4.25 15.10 -0.07
C SER A 61 3.33 14.19 0.75
N GLN A 62 3.08 14.60 1.99
CA GLN A 62 2.08 13.95 2.85
C GLN A 62 0.68 14.03 2.23
N PRO A 63 -0.22 13.06 2.53
CA PRO A 63 -1.59 13.01 2.00
C PRO A 63 -2.52 14.19 2.35
N ILE A 64 -2.07 15.15 3.16
CA ILE A 64 -2.86 16.32 3.54
C ILE A 64 -1.97 17.57 3.41
N ASN A 65 -2.59 18.70 3.11
CA ASN A 65 -1.91 19.98 3.02
C ASN A 65 -1.88 20.70 4.39
N SER A 66 -1.30 20.08 5.40
CA SER A 66 -1.20 20.64 6.75
C SER A 66 -0.01 20.07 7.51
N LYS A 67 0.64 20.91 8.33
CA LYS A 67 1.78 20.48 9.15
C LYS A 67 1.30 19.72 10.38
N ILE A 68 1.71 18.46 10.51
CA ILE A 68 1.42 17.60 11.66
C ILE A 68 2.69 16.87 12.14
N ASN A 69 2.71 16.43 13.39
CA ASN A 69 3.84 15.71 14.00
C ASN A 69 3.58 14.21 14.24
N ASN A 70 2.37 13.73 13.95
CA ASN A 70 1.97 12.33 14.11
C ASN A 70 1.85 11.56 12.78
N GLY A 71 2.48 12.03 11.70
CA GLY A 71 2.44 11.41 10.36
C GLY A 71 2.79 9.91 10.36
N TYR A 72 3.76 9.50 11.18
CA TYR A 72 4.14 8.09 11.33
C TYR A 72 2.96 7.20 11.75
N ALA A 73 2.00 7.71 12.52
CA ALA A 73 0.85 6.95 12.98
C ALA A 73 -0.31 6.96 11.96
N VAL A 74 -0.54 8.12 11.32
CA VAL A 74 -1.76 8.34 10.51
C VAL A 74 -1.60 8.05 9.03
N PHE A 75 -0.37 8.09 8.50
CA PHE A 75 -0.08 7.87 7.09
C PHE A 75 0.48 6.48 6.79
N GLN A 76 0.44 5.53 7.72
CA GLN A 76 0.89 4.18 7.40
C GLN A 76 0.05 3.51 6.32
N GLY A 77 0.71 2.63 5.59
CA GLY A 77 0.09 1.79 4.58
C GLY A 77 1.13 1.06 3.76
N ASP A 78 0.87 0.89 2.48
CA ASP A 78 1.71 0.09 1.60
C ASP A 78 2.22 0.90 0.41
N ILE A 79 3.40 0.52 -0.09
CA ILE A 79 3.95 1.00 -1.36
C ILE A 79 4.28 -0.18 -2.27
N PHE A 80 4.01 -0.03 -3.57
CA PHE A 80 4.26 -1.05 -4.58
C PHE A 80 4.78 -0.42 -5.87
N PHE A 81 5.70 -1.11 -6.54
CA PHE A 81 6.20 -0.67 -7.85
C PHE A 81 5.75 -1.63 -8.95
N HIS A 82 5.21 -1.08 -10.04
CA HIS A 82 4.86 -1.83 -11.24
C HIS A 82 5.98 -1.72 -12.27
N PRO A 83 6.77 -2.78 -12.54
CA PRO A 83 7.96 -2.68 -13.39
C PRO A 83 7.64 -2.32 -14.84
N LYS A 84 6.60 -2.92 -15.45
CA LYS A 84 6.28 -2.64 -16.86
C LYS A 84 5.60 -1.29 -17.11
N LYS A 85 4.95 -0.72 -16.08
CA LYS A 85 4.23 0.56 -16.19
C LYS A 85 5.05 1.71 -15.61
N GLU A 86 6.14 1.38 -14.91
CA GLU A 86 7.04 2.33 -14.26
C GLU A 86 6.30 3.26 -13.29
N LEU A 87 5.37 2.66 -12.52
CA LEU A 87 4.54 3.36 -11.55
C LEU A 87 4.84 2.90 -10.13
N LEU A 88 4.93 3.86 -9.20
CA LEU A 88 4.90 3.61 -7.77
C LEU A 88 3.49 3.94 -7.25
N VAL A 89 2.87 3.01 -6.55
CA VAL A 89 1.56 3.19 -5.91
C VAL A 89 1.76 3.24 -4.40
N TYR A 90 1.15 4.23 -3.76
CA TYR A 90 1.09 4.40 -2.32
C TYR A 90 -0.37 4.39 -1.87
N THR A 91 -0.69 3.64 -0.82
CA THR A 91 -2.04 3.56 -0.23
C THR A 91 -1.99 3.73 1.28
N VAL A 92 -3.02 4.31 1.89
CA VAL A 92 -3.11 4.57 3.34
C VAL A 92 -4.14 3.68 4.02
N ILE A 93 -3.81 3.13 5.19
CA ILE A 93 -4.69 2.29 6.01
C ILE A 93 -5.67 3.14 6.83
N GLY A 94 -5.23 4.29 7.33
CA GLY A 94 -6.00 5.12 8.27
C GLY A 94 -7.26 5.76 7.67
N PHE A 95 -7.26 6.03 6.36
CA PHE A 95 -8.37 6.63 5.64
C PHE A 95 -8.25 6.32 4.13
N PRO A 96 -9.34 6.38 3.35
CA PRO A 96 -9.31 6.04 1.93
C PRO A 96 -8.44 7.04 1.17
N TYR A 97 -7.19 6.67 0.87
CA TYR A 97 -6.27 7.49 0.08
C TYR A 97 -5.29 6.62 -0.68
N MET A 98 -5.04 7.01 -1.93
CA MET A 98 -4.05 6.43 -2.82
C MET A 98 -3.37 7.53 -3.64
N ALA A 99 -2.06 7.44 -3.79
CA ALA A 99 -1.28 8.25 -4.73
C ALA A 99 -0.55 7.35 -5.72
N ILE A 100 -0.52 7.75 -6.99
CA ILE A 100 0.18 7.07 -8.06
C ILE A 100 1.24 8.01 -8.60
N PHE A 101 2.49 7.55 -8.62
CA PHE A 101 3.63 8.28 -9.15
C PHE A 101 4.13 7.59 -10.40
N ARG A 102 4.47 8.36 -11.42
CA ARG A 102 5.16 7.88 -12.61
C ARG A 102 6.61 8.28 -12.58
N ILE A 103 7.45 7.53 -13.29
CA ILE A 103 8.83 7.93 -13.52
C ILE A 103 8.88 8.97 -14.65
N ASP A 104 9.48 10.12 -14.35
CA ASP A 104 9.91 11.12 -15.31
C ASP A 104 11.44 11.00 -15.50
N PRO A 105 11.95 10.97 -16.75
CA PRO A 105 13.39 10.82 -17.01
C PRO A 105 14.28 11.92 -16.40
N ASN A 106 13.74 13.13 -16.19
CA ASN A 106 14.51 14.29 -15.72
C ASN A 106 14.29 14.54 -14.23
N SER A 107 13.07 14.31 -13.74
CA SER A 107 12.67 14.67 -12.38
C SER A 107 12.51 13.47 -11.44
N GLY A 108 12.68 12.24 -11.92
CA GLY A 108 12.47 11.04 -11.12
C GLY A 108 10.98 10.78 -10.90
N PHE A 109 10.58 10.38 -9.68
CA PHE A 109 9.17 10.12 -9.40
C PHE A 109 8.36 11.41 -9.33
N VAL A 110 7.32 11.49 -10.16
CA VAL A 110 6.37 12.62 -10.21
C VAL A 110 4.97 12.12 -9.96
N LEU A 111 4.21 12.85 -9.14
CA LEU A 111 2.81 12.54 -8.85
C LEU A 111 1.99 12.57 -10.14
N GLN A 112 1.32 11.48 -10.46
CA GLN A 112 0.41 11.36 -11.60
C GLN A 112 -1.03 11.67 -11.16
N THR A 113 -1.49 11.03 -10.10
CA THR A 113 -2.87 11.19 -9.61
C THR A 113 -2.97 10.85 -8.12
N GLU A 114 -4.00 11.41 -7.49
CA GLU A 114 -4.43 11.08 -6.14
C GLU A 114 -5.90 10.70 -6.16
N VAL A 115 -6.26 9.70 -5.36
CA VAL A 115 -7.62 9.17 -5.25
C VAL A 115 -7.97 9.06 -3.77
N GLY A 116 -9.15 9.56 -3.39
CA GLY A 116 -9.68 9.41 -2.04
C GLY A 116 -9.81 10.72 -1.27
N GLU A 117 -9.87 10.60 0.05
CA GLU A 117 -10.14 11.68 0.99
C GLU A 117 -8.87 12.49 1.29
N GLN A 118 -8.99 13.81 1.22
CA GLN A 118 -7.92 14.78 1.49
C GLN A 118 -8.12 15.48 2.85
N ASN A 119 -9.31 15.32 3.45
CA ASN A 119 -9.66 15.83 4.77
C ASN A 119 -10.15 14.69 5.69
N PRO A 120 -9.30 13.73 6.04
CA PRO A 120 -9.70 12.47 6.69
C PRO A 120 -10.02 12.60 8.19
N GLY A 121 -10.03 13.83 8.72
CA GLY A 121 -10.15 14.06 10.15
C GLY A 121 -10.03 15.53 10.51
N LYS A 122 -9.77 15.79 11.80
CA LYS A 122 -9.59 17.13 12.35
C LYS A 122 -8.15 17.31 12.82
N ILE A 123 -7.66 18.54 12.72
CA ILE A 123 -6.35 18.90 13.27
C ILE A 123 -6.57 19.52 14.65
N GLU A 124 -5.98 18.90 15.67
CA GLU A 124 -6.00 19.39 17.05
C GLU A 124 -4.55 19.68 17.47
N GLY A 125 -4.19 20.97 17.48
CA GLY A 125 -2.80 21.40 17.62
C GLY A 125 -1.97 20.95 16.40
N GLU A 126 -0.92 20.16 16.62
CA GLU A 126 -0.08 19.59 15.56
C GLU A 126 -0.39 18.12 15.26
N LYS A 127 -1.56 17.61 15.66
CA LYS A 127 -1.95 16.21 15.45
C LYS A 127 -3.17 16.10 14.55
N LEU A 128 -3.10 15.21 13.57
CA LEU A 128 -4.28 14.76 12.84
C LEU A 128 -5.01 13.69 13.66
N VAL A 129 -6.28 13.94 13.96
CA VAL A 129 -7.21 13.01 14.59
C VAL A 129 -8.15 12.48 13.51
N LEU A 130 -7.95 11.22 13.11
CA LEU A 130 -8.75 10.55 12.08
C LEU A 130 -10.15 10.21 12.59
N ASP A 131 -11.13 10.13 11.68
CA ASP A 131 -12.40 9.47 11.97
C ASP A 131 -12.20 7.95 12.07
N GLY A 132 -12.14 7.43 13.29
CA GLY A 132 -11.91 6.00 13.54
C GLY A 132 -13.06 5.08 13.10
N LYS A 133 -14.22 5.61 12.71
CA LYS A 133 -15.36 4.78 12.28
C LYS A 133 -15.16 4.16 10.91
N ARG A 134 -14.32 4.78 10.08
CA ARG A 134 -13.98 4.31 8.74
C ARG A 134 -12.48 4.17 8.62
N LEU A 135 -12.06 3.16 7.88
CA LEU A 135 -10.66 2.94 7.54
C LEU A 135 -10.47 3.06 6.03
N GLY A 136 -9.21 3.18 5.66
CA GLY A 136 -8.76 3.20 4.29
C GLY A 136 -8.47 1.81 3.73
N ILE A 137 -7.39 1.77 2.95
CA ILE A 137 -6.96 0.61 2.19
C ILE A 137 -6.11 -0.27 3.10
N ARG A 138 -6.64 -1.45 3.47
CA ARG A 138 -5.98 -2.34 4.44
C ARG A 138 -4.77 -3.09 3.89
N SER A 139 -4.78 -3.36 2.59
CA SER A 139 -3.69 -3.98 1.84
C SER A 139 -3.96 -3.81 0.35
N SER A 140 -2.91 -3.77 -0.46
CA SER A 140 -3.04 -3.66 -1.91
C SER A 140 -2.14 -4.66 -2.63
N ALA A 141 -2.42 -4.90 -3.91
CA ALA A 141 -1.55 -5.66 -4.80
C ALA A 141 -1.66 -5.13 -6.23
N LEU A 142 -0.59 -5.28 -7.02
CA LEU A 142 -0.56 -4.86 -8.41
C LEU A 142 -0.69 -6.07 -9.33
N THR A 143 -1.64 -6.01 -10.26
CA THR A 143 -1.87 -7.01 -11.31
C THR A 143 -1.43 -6.43 -12.67
N MET A 144 -1.72 -7.11 -13.77
CA MET A 144 -1.44 -6.56 -15.10
C MET A 144 -2.28 -5.33 -15.42
N ASP A 145 -3.57 -5.36 -15.04
CA ASP A 145 -4.54 -4.34 -15.45
C ASP A 145 -5.05 -3.48 -14.28
N TYR A 146 -4.89 -3.94 -13.04
CA TYR A 146 -5.50 -3.30 -11.87
C TYR A 146 -4.55 -3.09 -10.70
N ILE A 147 -4.77 -1.98 -10.00
CA ILE A 147 -4.44 -1.82 -8.59
C ILE A 147 -5.59 -2.41 -7.79
N VAL A 148 -5.31 -3.50 -7.06
CA VAL A 148 -6.30 -4.22 -6.24
C VAL A 148 -6.15 -3.77 -4.80
N CYS A 149 -7.22 -3.28 -4.19
CA CYS A 149 -7.21 -2.74 -2.83
C CYS A 149 -8.24 -3.46 -1.95
N ILE A 150 -7.84 -4.01 -0.81
CA ILE A 150 -8.79 -4.45 0.22
C ILE A 150 -9.38 -3.20 0.88
N GLN A 151 -10.67 -2.99 0.68
CA GLN A 151 -11.43 -1.87 1.23
C GLN A 151 -12.82 -2.34 1.65
N ARG A 152 -13.45 -1.67 2.60
CA ARG A 152 -14.86 -1.89 2.93
C ARG A 152 -15.75 -1.05 2.04
N ASP A 153 -16.74 -1.69 1.43
CA ASP A 153 -17.83 -0.96 0.78
C ASP A 153 -18.85 -0.48 1.82
N TYR A 154 -18.63 0.74 2.34
CA TYR A 154 -19.50 1.36 3.34
C TYR A 154 -20.92 1.66 2.85
N SER A 155 -21.23 1.48 1.55
CA SER A 155 -22.60 1.61 1.04
C SER A 155 -23.48 0.40 1.39
N ILE A 156 -22.87 -0.76 1.63
CA ILE A 156 -23.56 -2.02 1.96
C ILE A 156 -23.12 -2.61 3.30
N ASP A 157 -21.94 -2.26 3.81
CA ASP A 157 -21.39 -2.72 5.07
C ASP A 157 -20.96 -1.52 5.92
N ASN A 158 -21.83 -1.11 6.85
CA ASN A 158 -21.64 0.06 7.71
C ASN A 158 -20.91 -0.26 9.03
N THR A 159 -20.11 -1.33 9.07
CA THR A 159 -19.31 -1.70 10.24
C THR A 159 -18.51 -0.51 10.76
N ASP A 160 -18.63 -0.22 12.06
CA ASP A 160 -17.81 0.76 12.75
C ASP A 160 -16.43 0.16 13.04
N GLU A 161 -15.44 0.58 12.26
CA GLU A 161 -14.06 0.06 12.34
C GLU A 161 -13.40 0.28 13.70
N SER A 162 -13.85 1.27 14.47
CA SER A 162 -13.32 1.55 15.81
C SER A 162 -13.65 0.43 16.81
N THR A 163 -14.65 -0.39 16.51
CA THR A 163 -15.10 -1.50 17.37
C THR A 163 -14.56 -2.87 16.98
N VAL A 164 -13.96 -3.00 15.78
CA VAL A 164 -13.53 -4.29 15.21
C VAL A 164 -12.34 -4.89 15.95
N GLY A 165 -11.36 -4.06 16.33
CA GLY A 165 -10.14 -4.51 17.02
C GLY A 165 -9.37 -5.56 16.21
N ARG A 166 -9.16 -6.75 16.82
CA ARG A 166 -8.45 -7.90 16.19
C ARG A 166 -9.39 -9.00 15.72
N ASP A 167 -10.70 -8.73 15.61
CA ASP A 167 -11.65 -9.71 15.09
C ASP A 167 -11.52 -9.84 13.58
N PHE A 168 -10.88 -10.93 13.14
CA PHE A 168 -10.67 -11.22 11.73
C PHE A 168 -11.98 -11.52 10.97
N SER A 169 -13.04 -11.94 11.67
CA SER A 169 -14.34 -12.24 11.05
C SER A 169 -15.06 -10.97 10.57
N MET A 170 -14.69 -9.82 11.13
CA MET A 170 -15.26 -8.51 10.84
C MET A 170 -14.45 -7.75 9.78
N LEU A 171 -13.40 -8.33 9.21
CA LEU A 171 -12.62 -7.68 8.14
C LEU A 171 -13.43 -7.50 6.86
N PRO A 172 -13.05 -6.55 5.99
CA PRO A 172 -13.69 -6.38 4.70
C PRO A 172 -13.64 -7.65 3.87
N LYS A 173 -14.73 -7.93 3.16
CA LYS A 173 -14.85 -9.04 2.20
C LYS A 173 -14.62 -8.59 0.76
N THR A 174 -14.54 -7.28 0.54
CA THR A 174 -14.48 -6.67 -0.77
C THR A 174 -13.08 -6.26 -1.19
N VAL A 175 -12.81 -6.35 -2.49
CA VAL A 175 -11.67 -5.72 -3.15
C VAL A 175 -12.14 -4.71 -4.19
N PHE A 176 -11.45 -3.58 -4.25
CA PHE A 176 -11.72 -2.50 -5.19
C PHE A 176 -10.64 -2.56 -6.26
N LEU A 177 -11.07 -2.58 -7.53
CA LEU A 177 -10.18 -2.63 -8.69
C LEU A 177 -10.11 -1.24 -9.31
N TYR A 178 -8.95 -0.61 -9.22
CA TYR A 178 -8.65 0.65 -9.91
C TYR A 178 -7.79 0.36 -11.14
N ASP A 179 -7.96 1.13 -12.21
CA ASP A 179 -6.90 1.20 -13.22
C ASP A 179 -5.70 2.01 -12.71
N TYR A 180 -4.66 2.06 -13.54
CA TYR A 180 -3.43 2.78 -13.24
C TYR A 180 -3.53 4.30 -13.40
N ASP A 181 -4.70 4.82 -13.80
CA ASP A 181 -5.04 6.24 -13.74
C ASP A 181 -5.84 6.57 -12.47
N GLY A 182 -6.02 5.60 -11.57
CA GLY A 182 -6.75 5.76 -10.31
C GLY A 182 -8.27 5.70 -10.44
N LYS A 183 -8.82 5.30 -11.60
CA LYS A 183 -10.26 5.18 -11.79
C LYS A 183 -10.76 3.83 -11.30
N LEU A 184 -11.72 3.85 -10.37
CA LEU A 184 -12.43 2.66 -9.92
C LEU A 184 -13.18 2.00 -11.10
N LYS A 185 -12.92 0.73 -11.34
CA LYS A 185 -13.53 -0.08 -12.39
C LYS A 185 -14.59 -1.02 -11.84
N ARG A 186 -14.31 -1.65 -10.70
CA ARG A 186 -15.18 -2.66 -10.11
C ARG A 186 -14.95 -2.77 -8.60
N ILE A 187 -16.00 -3.10 -7.88
CA ILE A 187 -15.96 -3.61 -6.51
C ILE A 187 -16.37 -5.07 -6.58
N ILE A 188 -15.57 -5.96 -5.99
CA ILE A 188 -15.81 -7.41 -5.99
C ILE A 188 -15.92 -7.87 -4.54
N ASP A 189 -17.02 -8.54 -4.20
CA ASP A 189 -17.14 -9.29 -2.95
C ASP A 189 -16.51 -10.68 -3.14
N LEU A 190 -15.52 -11.00 -2.31
CA LEU A 190 -14.81 -12.29 -2.32
C LEU A 190 -15.52 -13.34 -1.46
N GLY A 191 -16.60 -12.98 -0.77
CA GLY A 191 -17.45 -13.84 0.07
C GLY A 191 -16.93 -14.06 1.49
N TYR A 192 -15.64 -13.84 1.72
CA TYR A 192 -14.95 -14.10 2.98
C TYR A 192 -14.15 -12.89 3.46
N PRO A 193 -14.02 -12.69 4.79
CA PRO A 193 -13.12 -11.66 5.33
C PRO A 193 -11.69 -11.85 4.83
N VAL A 194 -11.08 -10.76 4.33
CA VAL A 194 -9.78 -10.78 3.66
C VAL A 194 -8.72 -10.08 4.49
N ILE A 195 -7.61 -10.76 4.75
CA ILE A 195 -6.54 -10.28 5.64
C ILE A 195 -5.44 -9.62 4.83
N ARG A 196 -5.01 -10.30 3.76
CA ARG A 196 -3.92 -9.92 2.88
C ARG A 196 -4.19 -10.40 1.48
N ILE A 197 -3.65 -9.67 0.51
CA ILE A 197 -3.63 -10.04 -0.90
C ILE A 197 -2.22 -9.96 -1.45
N ALA A 198 -1.97 -10.75 -2.48
CA ALA A 198 -0.76 -10.71 -3.28
C ALA A 198 -1.11 -10.99 -4.75
N ALA A 199 -0.36 -10.40 -5.67
CA ALA A 199 -0.55 -10.61 -7.09
C ALA A 199 0.79 -10.50 -7.83
N ASN A 200 0.80 -10.97 -9.07
CA ASN A 200 1.90 -10.76 -10.00
C ASN A 200 1.53 -9.63 -10.97
N PRO A 201 2.34 -8.57 -11.13
CA PRO A 201 2.09 -7.51 -12.10
C PRO A 201 2.06 -7.97 -13.58
N ALA A 202 2.38 -9.24 -13.86
CA ALA A 202 2.31 -9.84 -15.19
C ALA A 202 1.02 -10.63 -15.46
N SER A 203 0.10 -10.77 -14.50
CA SER A 203 -1.18 -11.46 -14.66
C SER A 203 -2.31 -10.78 -13.87
N ASN A 204 -3.55 -11.17 -14.10
CA ASN A 204 -4.72 -10.77 -13.30
C ASN A 204 -5.11 -11.86 -12.29
N GLU A 205 -4.11 -12.60 -11.80
CA GLU A 205 -4.30 -13.57 -10.73
C GLU A 205 -4.11 -12.89 -9.38
N LEU A 206 -5.10 -13.05 -8.50
CA LEU A 206 -5.07 -12.55 -7.14
C LEU A 206 -5.02 -13.73 -6.18
N TYR A 207 -4.05 -13.71 -5.28
CA TYR A 207 -3.99 -14.62 -4.15
C TYR A 207 -4.43 -13.88 -2.90
N ALA A 208 -5.32 -14.46 -2.11
CA ALA A 208 -5.85 -13.84 -0.90
C ALA A 208 -5.74 -14.80 0.28
N VAL A 209 -5.41 -14.25 1.45
CA VAL A 209 -5.56 -14.94 2.73
C VAL A 209 -6.93 -14.58 3.28
N ILE A 210 -7.82 -15.56 3.34
CA ILE A 210 -9.20 -15.40 3.81
C ILE A 210 -9.41 -16.14 5.14
N LEU A 211 -10.47 -15.78 5.85
CA LEU A 211 -10.99 -16.54 6.99
C LEU A 211 -12.29 -17.27 6.58
N ASN A 212 -12.24 -18.59 6.53
CA ASN A 212 -13.37 -19.49 6.28
C ASN A 212 -13.32 -20.66 7.26
N GLU A 213 -13.83 -20.45 8.47
CA GLU A 213 -13.61 -21.26 9.69
C GLU A 213 -12.14 -21.29 10.14
N GLU A 214 -11.21 -21.49 9.20
CA GLU A 214 -9.76 -21.42 9.34
C GLU A 214 -9.15 -20.45 8.31
N PHE A 215 -7.86 -20.12 8.47
CA PHE A 215 -7.14 -19.30 7.49
C PHE A 215 -6.80 -20.11 6.25
N GLN A 216 -7.19 -19.60 5.08
CA GLN A 216 -6.96 -20.27 3.79
C GLN A 216 -6.32 -19.32 2.78
N ILE A 217 -5.47 -19.86 1.91
CA ILE A 217 -4.98 -19.15 0.73
C ILE A 217 -5.83 -19.57 -0.46
N VAL A 218 -6.48 -18.60 -1.09
CA VAL A 218 -7.34 -18.81 -2.26
C VAL A 218 -6.82 -18.00 -3.44
N LYS A 219 -7.13 -18.49 -4.65
CA LYS A 219 -6.77 -17.84 -5.91
C LYS A 219 -8.04 -17.39 -6.64
N TYR A 220 -8.03 -16.14 -7.10
CA TYR A 220 -9.08 -15.55 -7.94
C TYR A 220 -8.49 -15.13 -9.29
N SER A 221 -9.34 -15.14 -10.32
CA SER A 221 -9.07 -14.53 -11.62
C SER A 221 -9.92 -13.27 -11.75
N LEU A 222 -9.29 -12.12 -11.96
CA LEU A 222 -9.93 -10.81 -12.00
C LEU A 222 -10.35 -10.37 -13.41
#